data_AF-X0Z2I2-F1
#
_entry.id   AF-X0Z2I2-F1
#
_cell.length_a   1.000
_cell.length_b   1.000
_cell.length_c   1.000
_cell.angle_alpha   90.00
_cell.angle_beta   90.00
_cell.angle_gamma   90.00
#
_symmetry.space_group_name_H-M   'P 1'
#
loop_
_entity.id
_entity.type
_entity.pdbx_description
1 polymer ?
#
loop_
_entity_poly.entity_id
_entity_poly.type
_entity_poly.pdbx_seq_one_letter_code
_entity_poly.pdbx_strand_id
1 'polypeptide(L)'
;MNRRDIDMGDVGDDFKALKEHKKLKRQSNTIYSTDKLDELGIKYESKNDGAHLVVEGTYSKIDFWPSTGKFYIRKAKGYARGINNLIKHCSIED
;
A
#
# COMPACT_ATOMS: atom_id res chain seq x y z
N MET A 1 -42.07 13.67 -18.45
CA MET A 1 -40.77 13.64 -17.75
C MET A 1 -40.84 14.55 -16.54
N ASN A 2 -40.48 14.10 -15.34
CA ASN A 2 -40.09 15.02 -14.27
C ASN A 2 -38.82 14.49 -13.61
N ARG A 3 -37.78 15.33 -13.59
CA ARG A 3 -36.45 15.01 -13.10
C ARG A 3 -36.56 14.77 -11.60
N ARG A 4 -36.08 13.63 -11.14
CA ARG A 4 -35.84 13.39 -9.70
C ARG A 4 -34.80 14.40 -9.28
N ASP A 5 -35.16 15.29 -8.36
CA ASP A 5 -34.20 16.07 -7.60
C ASP A 5 -33.35 15.06 -6.83
N ILE A 6 -32.18 14.75 -7.38
CA ILE A 6 -31.15 14.02 -6.64
C ILE A 6 -30.73 14.98 -5.54
N ASP A 7 -31.11 14.66 -4.31
CA ASP A 7 -30.71 15.41 -3.12
C ASP A 7 -29.17 15.46 -3.06
N MET A 8 -28.61 16.63 -3.36
CA MET A 8 -27.17 16.87 -3.37
C MET A 8 -26.56 16.85 -1.96
N GLY A 9 -27.37 16.88 -0.89
CA GLY A 9 -26.90 16.76 0.50
C GLY A 9 -26.44 15.34 0.83
N ASP A 10 -27.22 14.33 0.43
CA ASP A 10 -26.94 12.90 0.64
C ASP A 10 -25.63 12.47 -0.06
N VAL A 11 -25.45 12.96 -1.29
CA VAL A 11 -24.24 12.69 -2.09
C VAL A 11 -22.98 13.30 -1.43
N GLY A 12 -23.09 14.49 -0.83
CA GLY A 12 -21.96 15.18 -0.19
C GLY A 12 -21.43 14.47 1.06
N ASP A 13 -22.33 13.97 1.90
CA ASP A 13 -21.98 13.22 3.10
C ASP A 13 -21.40 11.83 2.76
N ASP A 14 -21.94 11.16 1.74
CA ASP A 14 -21.39 9.93 1.19
C ASP A 14 -19.95 10.12 0.67
N PHE A 15 -19.68 11.23 -0.02
CA PHE A 15 -18.32 11.55 -0.49
C PHE A 15 -17.33 11.76 0.66
N LYS A 16 -17.78 12.39 1.75
CA LYS A 16 -16.96 12.61 2.94
C LYS A 16 -16.66 11.28 3.65
N ALA A 17 -17.68 10.46 3.87
CA ALA A 17 -17.54 9.13 4.47
C ALA A 17 -16.60 8.22 3.66
N LEU A 18 -16.74 8.22 2.32
CA LEU A 18 -15.85 7.47 1.42
C LEU A 18 -14.39 7.94 1.50
N LYS A 19 -14.17 9.26 1.64
CA LYS A 19 -12.83 9.84 1.77
C LYS A 19 -12.17 9.42 3.09
N GLU A 20 -12.92 9.48 4.19
CA GLU A 20 -12.45 9.05 5.51
C GLU A 20 -12.14 7.55 5.53
N HIS A 21 -13.02 6.72 4.99
CA HIS A 21 -12.81 5.28 4.89
C HIS A 21 -11.54 4.93 4.07
N LYS A 22 -11.30 5.63 2.95
CA LYS A 22 -10.07 5.46 2.16
C LYS A 22 -8.82 5.86 2.94
N LYS A 23 -8.88 6.89 3.79
CA LYS A 23 -7.78 7.33 4.65
C LYS A 23 -7.46 6.26 5.71
N LEU A 24 -8.48 5.79 6.43
CA LEU A 24 -8.35 4.74 7.44
C LEU A 24 -7.78 3.45 6.85
N LYS A 25 -8.27 3.04 5.68
CA LYS A 25 -7.75 1.85 4.97
C LYS A 25 -6.27 2.00 4.61
N ARG A 26 -5.85 3.18 4.14
CA ARG A 26 -4.43 3.43 3.83
C ARG A 26 -3.56 3.38 5.07
N GLN A 27 -4.01 3.94 6.19
CA GLN A 27 -3.29 3.88 7.46
C GLN A 27 -3.17 2.44 7.97
N SER A 28 -4.28 1.70 7.98
CA SER A 28 -4.30 0.28 8.36
C SER A 28 -3.38 -0.56 7.47
N ASN A 29 -3.40 -0.36 6.16
CA ASN A 29 -2.48 -1.03 5.23
C ASN A 29 -1.02 -0.68 5.52
N THR A 30 -0.73 0.58 5.83
CA THR A 30 0.64 1.01 6.14
C THR A 30 1.15 0.28 7.36
N ILE A 31 0.43 0.37 8.49
CA ILE A 31 0.78 -0.25 9.77
C ILE A 31 0.95 -1.75 9.58
N TYR A 32 -0.06 -2.43 9.02
CA TYR A 32 -0.01 -3.87 8.81
C TYR A 32 1.18 -4.31 7.96
N SER A 33 1.53 -3.52 6.93
CA SER A 33 2.64 -3.88 6.05
C SER A 33 4.01 -3.63 6.70
N THR A 34 4.18 -2.55 7.46
CA THR A 34 5.42 -2.28 8.20
C THR A 34 5.63 -3.31 9.30
N ASP A 35 4.60 -3.59 10.11
CA ASP A 35 4.67 -4.58 11.19
C ASP A 35 5.09 -5.95 10.65
N LYS A 36 4.60 -6.33 9.46
CA LYS A 36 4.98 -7.60 8.84
C LYS A 36 6.42 -7.64 8.32
N LEU A 37 6.97 -6.51 7.89
CA LEU A 37 8.39 -6.43 7.55
C LEU A 37 9.25 -6.54 8.81
N ASP A 38 8.86 -5.86 9.89
CA ASP A 38 9.55 -5.88 11.18
C ASP A 38 9.52 -7.27 11.83
N GLU A 39 8.35 -7.91 11.87
CA GLU A 39 8.18 -9.28 12.41
C GLU A 39 9.06 -10.30 11.70
N LEU A 40 9.26 -10.14 10.38
CA LEU A 40 10.09 -11.02 9.57
C LEU A 40 11.58 -10.60 9.57
N GLY A 41 11.93 -9.52 10.27
CA GLY A 41 13.29 -8.98 10.31
C GLY A 41 13.80 -8.49 8.95
N ILE A 42 12.89 -8.14 8.04
CA ILE A 42 13.24 -7.65 6.71
C ILE A 42 13.69 -6.20 6.82
N LYS A 43 14.95 -5.94 6.45
CA LYS A 43 15.52 -4.58 6.48
C LYS A 43 14.88 -3.71 5.40
N TYR A 44 14.54 -2.48 5.77
CA TYR A 44 14.08 -1.47 4.84
C TYR A 44 14.54 -0.08 5.24
N GLU A 45 14.68 0.79 4.24
CA GLU A 45 14.89 2.23 4.43
C GLU A 45 13.55 2.94 4.27
N SER A 46 13.13 3.68 5.30
CA SER A 46 11.92 4.49 5.23
C SER A 46 12.20 5.84 4.54
N LYS A 47 11.38 6.21 3.56
CA LYS A 47 11.42 7.49 2.85
C LYS A 47 10.05 8.16 2.90
N ASN A 48 10.06 9.49 2.82
CA ASN A 48 8.84 10.30 2.85
C ASN A 48 7.91 9.92 4.02
N ASP A 49 8.49 9.82 5.22
CA ASP A 49 7.74 9.54 6.46
C ASP A 49 6.95 8.21 6.41
N GLY A 50 7.57 7.16 5.86
CA GLY A 50 6.97 5.82 5.74
C GLY A 50 6.01 5.64 4.58
N ALA A 51 5.79 6.65 3.74
CA ALA A 51 4.97 6.53 2.53
C ALA A 51 5.63 5.65 1.45
N HIS A 52 6.97 5.56 1.46
CA HIS A 52 7.76 4.76 0.55
C HIS A 52 8.87 4.05 1.33
N LEU A 53 8.91 2.72 1.25
CA LEU A 53 9.91 1.89 1.90
C LEU A 53 10.79 1.26 0.82
N VAL A 54 12.11 1.41 0.93
CA VAL A 54 13.05 0.68 0.07
C VAL A 54 13.47 -0.56 0.81
N VAL A 55 12.88 -1.69 0.45
CA VAL A 55 13.10 -2.98 1.09
C VAL A 55 14.36 -3.64 0.50
N GLU A 56 15.23 -4.13 1.38
CA GLU A 56 16.41 -4.90 1.00
C GLU A 56 16.02 -6.37 0.82
N GLY A 57 15.67 -6.74 -0.41
CA GLY A 57 15.49 -8.14 -0.79
C GLY A 57 16.84 -8.83 -1.03
N THR A 58 16.87 -10.16 -0.93
CA THR A 58 18.08 -11.00 -1.03
C THR A 58 18.93 -10.71 -2.28
N TYR A 59 18.29 -10.49 -3.44
CA TYR A 59 18.99 -10.26 -4.71
C TYR A 59 18.82 -8.86 -5.29
N SER A 60 17.88 -8.06 -4.77
CA SER A 60 17.62 -6.73 -5.29
C SER A 60 16.83 -5.87 -4.31
N LYS A 61 17.04 -4.55 -4.40
CA LYS A 61 16.22 -3.58 -3.69
C LYS A 61 14.82 -3.50 -4.32
N ILE A 62 13.81 -3.38 -3.48
CA ILE A 62 12.40 -3.31 -3.88
C ILE A 62 11.80 -2.02 -3.33
N ASP A 63 11.27 -1.18 -4.22
CA ASP A 63 10.55 0.04 -3.82
C ASP A 63 9.11 -0.33 -3.46
N PHE A 64 8.68 -0.08 -2.23
CA PHE A 64 7.39 -0.52 -1.68
C PHE A 64 6.56 0.64 -1.14
N TRP A 65 5.30 0.74 -1.57
CA TRP A 65 4.33 1.75 -1.12
C TRP A 65 3.27 1.07 -0.22
N PRO A 66 3.49 1.04 1.10
CA PRO A 66 2.70 0.20 2.02
C PRO A 66 1.22 0.62 2.07
N SER A 67 0.91 1.90 1.94
CA SER A 67 -0.47 2.42 1.90
C SER A 67 -1.35 1.80 0.79
N THR A 68 -0.73 1.41 -0.33
CA THR A 68 -1.41 0.79 -1.48
C THR A 68 -1.04 -0.68 -1.68
N GLY A 69 -0.01 -1.15 -0.98
CA GLY A 69 0.60 -2.46 -1.17
C GLY A 69 1.34 -2.61 -2.50
N LYS A 70 1.55 -1.55 -3.28
CA LYS A 70 2.27 -1.62 -4.56
C LYS A 70 3.77 -1.74 -4.32
N PHE A 71 4.48 -2.56 -5.08
CA PHE A 71 5.94 -2.57 -5.08
C PHE A 71 6.53 -2.67 -6.48
N TYR A 72 7.79 -2.25 -6.61
CA TYR A 72 8.58 -2.29 -7.83
C TYR A 72 9.90 -3.03 -7.59
N ILE A 73 10.09 -4.12 -8.35
CA ILE A 73 11.30 -4.95 -8.28
C ILE A 73 12.32 -4.37 -9.26
N ARG A 74 13.39 -3.77 -8.74
CA ARG A 74 14.38 -3.08 -9.60
C ARG A 74 15.09 -4.01 -10.59
N LYS A 75 15.43 -5.24 -10.17
CA LYS A 75 16.14 -6.22 -11.01
C LYS A 75 15.24 -6.77 -12.13
N ALA A 76 14.00 -7.14 -11.81
CA ALA A 76 13.02 -7.65 -12.79
C ALA A 76 12.34 -6.53 -13.60
N LYS A 77 12.57 -5.26 -13.26
CA LYS A 77 11.91 -4.08 -13.83
C LYS A 77 10.37 -4.20 -13.88
N GLY A 78 9.80 -4.83 -12.86
CA GLY A 78 8.37 -5.17 -12.80
C GLY A 78 7.64 -4.55 -11.62
N TYR A 79 6.35 -4.26 -11.80
CA TYR A 79 5.45 -3.87 -10.71
C TYR A 79 4.61 -5.05 -10.26
N ALA A 80 4.44 -5.18 -8.96
CA ALA A 80 3.54 -6.15 -8.35
C ALA A 80 2.85 -5.54 -7.12
N ARG A 81 1.98 -6.30 -6.47
CA ARG A 81 1.19 -5.84 -5.32
C ARG A 81 1.06 -6.89 -4.23
N GLY A 82 0.87 -6.41 -3.01
CA GLY A 82 0.60 -7.18 -1.80
C GLY A 82 1.87 -7.47 -1.00
N ILE A 83 1.79 -7.29 0.32
CA ILE A 83 2.89 -7.57 1.25
C ILE A 83 3.30 -9.06 1.23
N ASN A 84 2.34 -9.98 1.12
CA ASN A 84 2.64 -11.41 1.02
C ASN A 84 3.46 -11.76 -0.24
N ASN A 85 3.18 -11.09 -1.36
CA ASN A 85 3.96 -11.29 -2.58
C ASN A 85 5.34 -10.64 -2.46
N LEU A 86 5.44 -9.47 -1.83
CA LEU A 86 6.71 -8.83 -1.53
C LEU A 86 7.61 -9.74 -0.68
N ILE A 87 7.05 -10.33 0.37
CA ILE A 87 7.75 -11.28 1.26
C ILE A 87 8.23 -12.48 0.45
N LYS A 88 7.39 -13.09 -0.39
CA LYS A 88 7.81 -14.18 -1.28
C LYS A 88 8.99 -13.76 -2.16
N HIS A 89 8.97 -12.57 -2.76
CA HIS A 89 10.11 -12.08 -3.55
C HIS A 89 11.38 -11.82 -2.73
N CYS A 90 11.26 -11.59 -1.41
CA CYS A 90 12.42 -11.50 -0.52
C CYS A 90 12.93 -12.88 -0.10
N SER A 91 12.04 -13.87 0.04
CA SER A 91 12.36 -15.21 0.56
C SER A 91 12.62 -16.30 -0.49
N ILE A 92 12.30 -16.07 -1.77
CA ILE A 92 12.62 -17.04 -2.82
C ILE A 92 14.14 -16.98 -3.08
N GLU A 93 14.86 -17.96 -2.56
CA GLU A 93 16.07 -18.51 -3.18
C GLU A 93 15.63 -19.28 -4.44
N ASP A 94 16.32 -19.07 -5.56
CA ASP A 94 16.02 -19.71 -6.86
C ASP A 94 15.85 -21.25 -6.74
#